data_AF-A0A1U7T1B9-F1
#
_entry.id   AF-A0A1U7T1B9-F1
#
_cell.length_a   1.000
_cell.length_b   1.000
_cell.length_c   1.000
_cell.angle_alpha   90.00
_cell.angle_beta   90.00
_cell.angle_gamma   90.00
#
_symmetry.space_group_name_H-M   'P 1'
#
loop_
_entity.id
_entity.type
_entity.pdbx_description
1 polymer ?
#
loop_
_entity_poly.entity_id
_entity_poly.type
_entity_poly.pdbx_seq_one_letter_code
_entity_poly.pdbx_strand_id
1 'polypeptide(L)'
;MKGCGLVFSLLSTVFSLLWTPSTGLKTLHLGSCVVTTHLQEIQNGFSEIRDNVQANDGNIDVRILRRTESLQDTKPEDRCCLLRHLLRLYLDRVFKNYQTPDHHTLRKISNLANSFLTIKKDLRLCLESQAAVVKALGELDILLRWMEMK
;
A
#
# COMPACT_ATOMS: atom_id res chain seq x y z
N MET A 1 -23.61 -37.21 -36.71
CA MET A 1 -22.87 -36.95 -35.46
C MET A 1 -22.81 -35.45 -35.23
N LYS A 2 -23.89 -34.89 -34.67
CA LYS A 2 -24.04 -33.49 -34.27
C LYS A 2 -24.17 -33.53 -32.75
N GLY A 3 -23.28 -32.88 -32.02
CA GLY A 3 -23.39 -32.77 -30.56
C GLY A 3 -22.10 -33.09 -29.81
N CYS A 4 -21.09 -32.23 -29.95
CA CYS A 4 -20.05 -32.12 -28.93
C CYS A 4 -19.26 -30.78 -28.97
N GLY A 5 -19.78 -29.74 -29.64
CA GLY A 5 -19.13 -28.44 -29.73
C GLY A 5 -19.72 -27.35 -28.82
N LEU A 6 -20.98 -27.51 -28.41
CA LEU A 6 -21.74 -26.46 -27.71
C LEU A 6 -21.61 -26.50 -26.18
N VAL A 7 -21.22 -27.63 -25.59
CA VAL A 7 -21.09 -27.76 -24.13
C VAL A 7 -19.71 -27.30 -23.64
N PHE A 8 -18.66 -27.52 -24.42
CA PHE A 8 -17.31 -27.02 -24.11
C PHE A 8 -17.19 -25.50 -24.25
N SER A 9 -17.99 -24.86 -25.12
CA SER A 9 -17.99 -23.40 -25.29
C SER A 9 -18.69 -22.66 -24.14
N LEU A 10 -19.69 -23.28 -23.50
CA LEU A 10 -20.43 -22.67 -22.38
C LEU A 10 -19.68 -22.75 -21.04
N LEU A 11 -18.79 -23.74 -20.84
CA LEU A 11 -17.97 -23.82 -19.63
C LEU A 11 -16.80 -22.81 -19.66
N SER A 12 -16.28 -22.48 -20.84
CA SER A 12 -15.17 -21.54 -21.02
C SER A 12 -15.57 -20.07 -20.76
N THR A 13 -16.80 -19.70 -21.12
CA THR A 13 -17.32 -18.34 -20.90
C THR A 13 -17.63 -18.05 -19.43
N VAL A 14 -18.00 -19.08 -18.65
CA VAL A 14 -18.22 -18.93 -17.20
C VAL A 14 -16.90 -18.70 -16.45
N PHE A 15 -15.82 -19.38 -16.83
CA PHE A 15 -14.49 -19.17 -16.19
C PHE A 15 -13.92 -17.77 -16.46
N SER A 16 -14.27 -17.17 -17.60
CA SER A 16 -13.79 -15.84 -18.02
C SER A 16 -14.47 -14.67 -17.28
N LEU A 17 -15.62 -14.90 -16.64
CA LEU A 17 -16.35 -13.87 -15.88
C LEU A 17 -15.91 -13.79 -14.40
N LEU A 18 -15.12 -14.75 -13.92
CA LEU A 18 -14.58 -14.75 -12.55
C LEU A 18 -13.23 -14.03 -12.42
N TRP A 19 -12.55 -13.76 -13.53
CA TRP A 19 -11.40 -12.86 -13.55
C TRP A 19 -11.85 -11.46 -13.92
N THR A 20 -12.40 -10.74 -12.94
CA THR A 20 -12.25 -9.29 -12.97
C THR A 20 -10.83 -9.00 -12.46
N PRO A 21 -9.92 -8.45 -13.28
CA PRO A 21 -8.72 -7.83 -12.73
C PRO A 21 -9.23 -6.81 -11.72
N SER A 22 -8.74 -6.85 -10.48
CA SER A 22 -9.05 -5.82 -9.50
C SER A 22 -8.53 -4.49 -10.05
N THR A 23 -9.41 -3.75 -10.73
CA THR A 23 -9.09 -2.54 -11.47
C THR A 23 -8.72 -1.46 -10.46
N GLY A 24 -7.41 -1.29 -10.25
CA GLY A 24 -6.85 -0.24 -9.41
C GLY A 24 -6.14 -0.70 -8.14
N LEU A 25 -6.07 -2.00 -7.89
CA LEU A 25 -5.29 -2.56 -6.80
C LEU A 25 -3.82 -2.73 -7.22
N LYS A 26 -2.90 -2.21 -6.42
CA LYS A 26 -1.47 -2.26 -6.67
C LYS A 26 -0.73 -2.92 -5.51
N THR A 27 0.01 -3.97 -5.84
CA THR A 27 0.91 -4.65 -4.92
C THR A 27 2.23 -3.89 -4.81
N LEU A 28 2.64 -3.58 -3.58
CA LEU A 28 3.90 -2.92 -3.25
C LEU A 28 4.83 -3.94 -2.60
N HIS A 29 6.00 -4.11 -3.21
CA HIS A 29 7.08 -4.96 -2.68
C HIS A 29 8.08 -4.09 -1.90
N LEU A 30 8.12 -4.30 -0.58
CA LEU A 30 8.85 -3.47 0.39
C LEU A 30 9.84 -4.33 1.20
N GLY A 31 10.66 -5.10 0.49
CA GLY A 31 11.54 -6.12 1.07
C GLY A 31 10.78 -7.42 1.32
N SER A 32 10.83 -7.94 2.55
CA SER A 32 10.03 -9.11 2.99
C SER A 32 8.54 -8.79 3.15
N CYS A 33 8.18 -7.50 3.21
CA CYS A 33 6.81 -7.03 3.32
C CYS A 33 6.17 -6.86 1.93
N VAL A 34 4.98 -7.42 1.75
CA VAL A 34 4.16 -7.23 0.54
C VAL A 34 2.80 -6.74 0.98
N VAL A 35 2.41 -5.56 0.49
CA VAL A 35 1.10 -4.96 0.80
C VAL A 35 0.36 -4.62 -0.47
N THR A 36 -0.96 -4.67 -0.40
CA THR A 36 -1.83 -4.50 -1.56
C THR A 36 -2.71 -3.28 -1.31
N THR A 37 -2.67 -2.30 -2.22
CA THR A 37 -3.21 -0.95 -1.96
C THR A 37 -4.08 -0.46 -3.12
N HIS A 38 -5.17 0.25 -2.82
CA HIS A 38 -6.04 0.85 -3.84
C HIS A 38 -5.43 2.16 -4.38
N LEU A 39 -4.32 2.06 -5.10
CA LEU A 39 -3.58 3.25 -5.53
C LEU A 39 -4.40 4.13 -6.49
N GLN A 40 -5.24 3.51 -7.33
CA GLN A 40 -6.09 4.26 -8.27
C GLN A 40 -7.10 5.15 -7.53
N GLU A 41 -7.68 4.66 -6.44
CA GLU A 41 -8.63 5.45 -5.62
C GLU A 41 -7.95 6.69 -5.04
N ILE A 42 -6.73 6.52 -4.52
CA ILE A 42 -5.91 7.62 -3.98
C ILE A 42 -5.57 8.63 -5.08
N GLN A 43 -5.15 8.15 -6.25
CA GLN A 43 -4.81 9.01 -7.39
C GLN A 43 -6.02 9.81 -7.87
N ASN A 44 -7.17 9.15 -8.01
CA ASN A 44 -8.41 9.81 -8.40
C ASN A 44 -8.80 10.87 -7.36
N GLY A 45 -8.83 10.52 -6.08
CA GLY A 45 -9.17 11.45 -5.00
C GLY A 45 -8.23 12.66 -4.90
N PHE A 46 -6.94 12.47 -5.17
CA PHE A 46 -5.98 13.59 -5.19
C PHE A 46 -6.13 14.44 -6.44
N SER A 47 -6.37 13.83 -7.61
CA SER A 47 -6.49 14.56 -8.87
C SER A 47 -7.57 15.65 -8.84
N GLU A 48 -8.66 15.42 -8.11
CA GLU A 48 -9.78 16.37 -7.94
C GLU A 48 -9.41 17.62 -7.14
N ILE A 49 -8.36 17.58 -6.31
CA ILE A 49 -7.93 18.71 -5.48
C ILE A 49 -6.54 19.22 -5.83
N ARG A 50 -5.80 18.52 -6.70
CA ARG A 50 -4.39 18.79 -7.01
C ARG A 50 -4.17 20.25 -7.41
N ASP A 51 -4.92 20.72 -8.39
CA ASP A 51 -4.67 22.04 -8.99
C ASP A 51 -4.98 23.15 -7.98
N ASN A 52 -5.99 22.98 -7.13
CA ASN A 52 -6.31 23.90 -6.03
C ASN A 52 -5.21 23.91 -4.96
N VAL A 53 -4.77 22.73 -4.50
CA VAL A 53 -3.70 22.62 -3.48
C VAL A 53 -2.39 23.21 -4.00
N GLN A 54 -2.02 22.93 -5.26
CA GLN A 54 -0.78 23.41 -5.86
C GLN A 54 -0.81 24.92 -6.16
N ALA A 55 -1.96 25.50 -6.49
CA ALA A 55 -2.09 26.95 -6.68
C ALA A 55 -1.80 27.74 -5.38
N ASN A 56 -1.94 27.10 -4.22
CA ASN A 56 -1.62 27.70 -2.92
C ASN A 56 -0.14 27.53 -2.51
N ASP A 57 0.68 26.81 -3.28
CA ASP A 57 2.10 26.65 -3.00
C ASP A 57 2.93 27.77 -3.63
N GLY A 58 3.37 28.72 -2.80
CA GLY A 58 4.25 29.82 -3.22
C GLY A 58 5.73 29.45 -3.33
N ASN A 59 6.16 28.28 -2.84
CA ASN A 59 7.58 27.93 -2.72
C ASN A 59 7.99 26.91 -3.79
N ILE A 60 7.93 27.32 -5.06
CA ILE A 60 8.22 26.45 -6.22
C ILE A 60 9.67 25.93 -6.28
N ASP A 61 10.60 26.59 -5.60
CA ASP A 61 12.03 26.25 -5.61
C ASP A 61 12.38 25.10 -4.65
N VAL A 62 11.48 24.75 -3.73
CA VAL A 62 11.74 23.76 -2.68
C VAL A 62 10.94 22.49 -2.94
N ARG A 63 11.64 21.38 -3.15
CA ARG A 63 11.04 20.04 -3.23
C ARG A 63 11.37 19.21 -2.00
N ILE A 64 10.34 18.87 -1.22
CA ILE A 64 10.47 18.05 0.00
C ILE A 64 10.80 16.60 -0.37
N LEU A 65 9.97 15.96 -1.21
CA LEU A 65 10.21 14.59 -1.69
C LEU A 65 11.14 14.63 -2.92
N ARG A 66 12.45 14.67 -2.66
CA ARG A 66 13.49 14.73 -3.69
C ARG A 66 13.63 13.40 -4.44
N ARG A 67 14.01 13.47 -5.72
CA ARG A 67 14.15 12.29 -6.59
C ARG A 67 15.23 11.32 -6.10
N THR A 68 16.26 11.83 -5.44
CA THR A 68 17.38 11.05 -4.87
C THR A 68 16.96 10.16 -3.69
N GLU A 69 15.79 10.40 -3.10
CA GLU A 69 15.25 9.68 -1.94
C GLU A 69 14.01 8.88 -2.32
N SER A 70 13.97 8.37 -3.56
CA SER A 70 12.87 7.54 -4.03
C SER A 70 12.78 6.24 -3.24
N LEU A 71 11.55 5.77 -3.02
CA LEU A 71 11.30 4.47 -2.40
C LEU A 71 11.94 3.31 -3.21
N GLN A 72 12.08 3.48 -4.52
CA GLN A 72 12.70 2.46 -5.38
C GLN A 72 14.23 2.42 -5.22
N ASP A 73 14.86 3.56 -4.97
CA ASP A 73 16.31 3.69 -4.80
C ASP A 73 16.76 3.32 -3.36
N THR A 74 15.80 3.18 -2.46
CA THR A 74 16.03 2.70 -1.09
C THR A 74 16.25 1.19 -1.08
N LYS A 75 17.16 0.71 -0.21
CA LYS A 75 17.42 -0.71 0.00
C LYS A 75 16.12 -1.46 0.34
N PRO A 76 15.83 -2.64 -0.24
CA PRO A 76 14.57 -3.34 -0.05
C PRO A 76 14.12 -3.50 1.40
N GLU A 77 15.05 -3.82 2.31
CA GLU A 77 14.85 -3.97 3.75
C GLU A 77 14.38 -2.67 4.45
N ASP A 78 14.78 -1.51 3.94
CA ASP A 78 14.46 -0.20 4.51
C ASP A 78 13.16 0.40 3.93
N ARG A 79 12.69 -0.09 2.78
CA ARG A 79 11.52 0.46 2.07
C ARG A 79 10.25 0.47 2.92
N CYS A 80 9.98 -0.62 3.63
CA CYS A 80 8.80 -0.72 4.50
C CYS A 80 8.87 0.31 5.64
N CYS A 81 10.05 0.43 6.26
CA CYS A 81 10.28 1.39 7.33
C CYS A 81 10.10 2.84 6.84
N LEU A 82 10.76 3.19 5.73
CA LEU A 82 10.68 4.52 5.12
C LEU A 82 9.22 4.88 4.78
N LEU A 83 8.49 3.99 4.09
CA LEU A 83 7.09 4.24 3.76
C LEU A 83 6.23 4.43 5.01
N ARG A 84 6.43 3.61 6.06
CA ARG A 84 5.70 3.76 7.31
C ARG A 84 5.95 5.12 7.98
N HIS A 85 7.18 5.62 7.93
CA HIS A 85 7.55 6.94 8.45
C HIS A 85 6.93 8.07 7.63
N LEU A 86 6.96 7.98 6.30
CA LEU A 86 6.30 8.95 5.41
C LEU A 86 4.79 8.98 5.65
N LEU A 87 4.12 7.82 5.70
CA LEU A 87 2.68 7.78 5.99
C LEU A 87 2.36 8.37 7.36
N ARG A 88 3.21 8.13 8.38
CA ARG A 88 3.08 8.75 9.70
C ARG A 88 3.17 10.28 9.60
N LEU A 89 4.18 10.80 8.90
CA LEU A 89 4.35 12.24 8.70
C LEU A 89 3.10 12.86 8.06
N TYR A 90 2.59 12.25 6.98
CA TYR A 90 1.40 12.76 6.29
C TYR A 90 0.14 12.76 7.18
N LEU A 91 -0.11 11.66 7.89
CA LEU A 91 -1.27 11.54 8.77
C LEU A 91 -1.18 12.49 9.98
N ASP A 92 -0.03 12.56 10.64
CA ASP A 92 0.12 13.29 11.90
C ASP A 92 0.31 14.80 11.69
N ARG A 93 0.92 15.19 10.55
CA ARG A 93 1.37 16.57 10.32
C ARG A 93 0.83 17.23 9.05
N VAL A 94 0.48 16.48 8.00
CA VAL A 94 0.03 17.10 6.73
C VAL A 94 -1.49 17.18 6.69
N PHE A 95 -2.19 16.04 6.65
CA PHE A 95 -3.64 16.01 6.49
C PHE A 95 -4.37 16.69 7.64
N LYS A 96 -3.89 16.50 8.89
CA LYS A 96 -4.49 17.11 10.07
C LYS A 96 -4.40 18.64 10.10
N ASN A 97 -3.36 19.21 9.49
CA ASN A 97 -3.05 20.64 9.61
C ASN A 97 -3.36 21.45 8.34
N TYR A 98 -3.78 20.80 7.25
CA TYR A 98 -4.21 21.52 6.05
C TYR A 98 -5.53 22.27 6.31
N GLN A 99 -5.55 23.57 6.04
CA GLN A 99 -6.71 24.42 6.27
C GLN A 99 -7.15 25.06 4.95
N THR A 100 -8.44 25.02 4.68
CA THR A 100 -9.09 25.70 3.55
C THR A 100 -10.56 25.92 3.89
N PRO A 101 -11.19 27.02 3.44
CA PRO A 101 -12.63 27.20 3.57
C PRO A 101 -13.43 26.25 2.66
N ASP A 102 -12.80 25.62 1.66
CA ASP A 102 -13.48 24.71 0.75
C ASP A 102 -13.77 23.34 1.39
N HIS A 103 -15.03 23.10 1.74
CA HIS A 103 -15.51 21.84 2.29
C HIS A 103 -15.31 20.64 1.36
N HIS A 104 -15.32 20.83 0.04
CA HIS A 104 -15.07 19.75 -0.90
C HIS A 104 -13.62 19.24 -0.76
N THR A 105 -12.65 20.16 -0.74
CA THR A 105 -11.24 19.84 -0.52
C THR A 105 -11.02 19.15 0.83
N LEU A 106 -11.62 19.64 1.92
CA LEU A 106 -11.52 19.00 3.24
C LEU A 106 -12.06 17.55 3.26
N ARG A 107 -13.16 17.30 2.54
CA ARG A 107 -13.71 15.93 2.39
C ARG A 107 -12.74 15.03 1.66
N LYS A 108 -12.14 15.49 0.55
CA LYS A 108 -11.17 14.72 -0.23
C LYS A 108 -9.91 14.43 0.58
N ILE A 109 -9.39 15.41 1.33
CA ILE A 109 -8.27 15.21 2.26
C ILE A 109 -8.60 14.16 3.32
N SER A 110 -9.80 14.18 3.89
CA SER A 110 -10.23 13.15 4.86
C SER A 110 -10.27 11.75 4.23
N ASN A 111 -10.76 11.63 2.99
CA ASN A 111 -10.76 10.36 2.27
C ASN A 111 -9.33 9.85 2.03
N LEU A 112 -8.44 10.72 1.55
CA LEU A 112 -7.02 10.40 1.35
C LEU A 112 -6.34 9.96 2.66
N ALA A 113 -6.62 10.64 3.77
CA ALA A 113 -6.10 10.28 5.07
C ALA A 113 -6.57 8.88 5.50
N ASN A 114 -7.82 8.52 5.26
CA ASN A 114 -8.33 7.18 5.55
C ASN A 114 -7.66 6.11 4.68
N SER A 115 -7.48 6.36 3.38
CA SER A 115 -6.74 5.44 2.50
C SER A 115 -5.29 5.25 2.98
N PHE A 116 -4.60 6.32 3.38
CA PHE A 116 -3.23 6.25 3.93
C PHE A 116 -3.17 5.51 5.27
N LEU A 117 -4.20 5.68 6.12
CA LEU A 117 -4.31 4.98 7.38
C LEU A 117 -4.44 3.47 7.18
N THR A 118 -5.20 3.02 6.19
CA THR A 118 -5.30 1.60 5.82
C THR A 118 -3.94 1.04 5.44
N ILE A 119 -3.20 1.70 4.53
CA ILE A 119 -1.85 1.27 4.14
C ILE A 119 -0.92 1.22 5.36
N LYS A 120 -0.97 2.23 6.24
CA LYS A 120 -0.15 2.25 7.47
C LYS A 120 -0.45 1.06 8.39
N LYS A 121 -1.71 0.64 8.50
CA LYS A 121 -2.11 -0.53 9.29
C LYS A 121 -1.54 -1.80 8.68
N ASP A 122 -1.60 -1.97 7.37
CA ASP A 122 -1.04 -3.15 6.69
C ASP A 122 0.49 -3.23 6.88
N LEU A 123 1.19 -2.10 6.79
CA LEU A 123 2.63 -2.04 7.06
C LEU A 123 2.99 -2.33 8.53
N ARG A 124 2.09 -2.08 9.48
CA ARG A 124 2.32 -2.44 10.88
C ARG A 124 2.37 -3.95 11.05
N LEU A 125 1.49 -4.68 10.36
CA LEU A 125 1.46 -6.15 10.38
C LEU A 125 2.79 -6.73 9.85
N CYS A 126 3.42 -6.09 8.88
CA CYS A 126 4.74 -6.51 8.39
C CYS A 126 5.88 -6.40 9.42
N LEU A 127 5.81 -5.44 10.34
CA LEU A 127 6.82 -5.31 11.39
C LEU A 127 6.58 -6.31 12.52
N GLU A 128 5.30 -6.57 12.83
CA GLU A 128 4.91 -7.59 13.81
C GLU A 128 5.29 -8.99 13.30
N SER A 129 5.13 -9.27 12.00
CA SER A 129 5.58 -10.54 11.40
C SER A 129 7.10 -10.69 11.41
N GLN A 130 7.86 -9.63 11.12
CA GLN A 130 9.33 -9.66 11.22
C GLN A 130 9.78 -9.92 12.67
N ALA A 131 9.12 -9.32 13.66
CA ALA A 131 9.41 -9.58 15.07
C ALA A 131 9.15 -11.05 15.45
N ALA A 132 8.08 -11.65 14.92
CA ALA A 132 7.79 -13.07 15.12
C ALA A 132 8.87 -13.98 14.50
N VAL A 133 9.38 -13.64 13.32
CA VAL A 133 10.48 -14.38 12.67
C VAL A 133 11.75 -14.33 13.52
N VAL A 134 12.13 -13.15 14.02
CA VAL A 134 13.31 -13.01 14.91
C VAL A 134 13.12 -13.82 16.18
N LYS A 135 11.91 -13.83 16.76
CA LYS A 135 11.60 -14.63 17.94
C LYS A 135 11.75 -16.13 17.66
N ALA A 136 11.17 -16.64 16.57
CA ALA A 136 11.25 -18.05 16.21
C ALA A 136 12.69 -18.50 15.93
N LEU A 137 13.50 -17.66 15.29
CA LEU A 137 14.94 -17.92 15.10
C LEU A 137 15.69 -17.98 16.44
N GLY A 138 15.34 -17.12 17.40
CA GLY A 138 15.91 -17.14 18.74
C GLY A 138 15.54 -18.37 19.58
N GLU A 139 14.53 -19.13 19.16
CA GLU A 139 14.05 -20.37 19.80
C GLU A 139 14.55 -21.65 19.09
N LEU A 140 15.52 -21.51 18.17
CA LEU A 140 16.09 -22.65 17.44
C LEU A 140 16.76 -23.67 18.36
N ASP A 141 17.37 -23.24 19.46
CA ASP A 141 18.00 -24.12 20.44
C ASP A 141 16.98 -25.05 21.13
N ILE A 142 15.77 -24.56 21.39
CA ILE A 142 14.65 -25.35 21.90
C ILE A 142 14.24 -26.42 20.88
N LEU A 143 14.08 -26.02 19.61
CA LEU A 143 13.73 -26.93 18.52
C LEU A 143 14.79 -28.03 18.34
N LEU A 144 16.07 -27.66 18.33
CA LEU A 144 17.18 -28.60 18.21
C LEU A 144 17.19 -29.59 19.38
N ARG A 145 16.96 -29.11 20.60
CA ARG A 145 16.85 -29.99 21.78
C ARG A 145 15.70 -31.00 21.63
N TRP A 146 14.54 -30.59 21.12
CA TRP A 146 13.44 -31.53 20.85
C TRP A 146 13.81 -32.60 19.83
N MET A 147 14.61 -32.27 18.82
CA MET A 147 15.09 -33.23 17.83
C MET A 147 16.15 -34.19 18.39
N GLU A 148 16.95 -33.74 19.35
CA GLU A 148 17.96 -34.55 20.04
C GLU A 148 17.37 -35.47 21.12
N MET A 149 16.23 -35.10 21.72
CA MET A 149 15.49 -35.94 22.68
C MET A 149 14.75 -37.13 22.01
N LYS A 150 15.39 -37.75 21.02
CA LYS A 150 14.93 -38.98 20.39
C LYS A 150 14.91 -40.15 21.36
#